data_AF-A0A662DCY4-F1
#
_entry.id   AF-A0A662DCY4-F1
#
_cell.length_a   1.000
_cell.length_b   1.000
_cell.length_c   1.000
_cell.angle_alpha   90.00
_cell.angle_beta   90.00
_cell.angle_gamma   90.00
#
_symmetry.space_group_name_H-M   'P 1'
#
loop_
_entity.id
_entity.type
_entity.pdbx_description
1 polymer ?
#
loop_
_entity_poly.entity_id
_entity_poly.type
_entity_poly.pdbx_seq_one_letter_code
_entity_poly.pdbx_strand_id
1 'polypeptide(L)'
;KITRVHLGFLEQNKNFFKILQSLSGEYKREMEKELTERVIKKNANYLELVQHLIEEAIKKKQIKPLDARKLAVILVGIVHSLTINWISQGEKYPLFEDHSLAWEIFWNGARLN
;
A
#
# COMPACT_ATOMS: atom_id res chain seq x y z
N LYS A 1 -10.24 5.91 -5.48
CA LYS A 1 -10.66 6.42 -4.15
C LYS A 1 -9.80 5.84 -3.01
N ILE A 2 -9.57 4.52 -2.96
CA ILE A 2 -8.80 3.88 -1.86
C ILE A 2 -7.28 4.14 -1.92
N THR A 3 -6.68 4.11 -3.12
CA THR A 3 -5.26 4.42 -3.34
C THR A 3 -4.91 5.82 -2.86
N ARG A 4 -5.72 6.83 -3.22
CA ARG A 4 -5.54 8.21 -2.74
C ARG A 4 -5.60 8.33 -1.22
N VAL A 5 -6.55 7.66 -0.55
CA VAL A 5 -6.66 7.66 0.92
C VAL A 5 -5.44 7.01 1.55
N HIS A 6 -4.96 5.91 0.98
CA HIS A 6 -3.80 5.20 1.50
C HIS A 6 -2.50 6.00 1.32
N LEU A 7 -2.29 6.58 0.13
CA LEU A 7 -1.15 7.47 -0.14
C LEU A 7 -1.17 8.71 0.77
N GLY A 8 -2.34 9.34 0.97
CA GLY A 8 -2.49 10.48 1.88
C GLY A 8 -2.21 10.12 3.34
N PHE A 9 -2.61 8.93 3.79
CA PHE A 9 -2.25 8.43 5.12
C PHE A 9 -0.72 8.28 5.26
N LEU A 10 -0.05 7.70 4.26
CA LEU A 10 1.40 7.51 4.29
C LEU A 10 2.14 8.86 4.31
N GLU A 11 1.68 9.82 3.51
CA GLU A 11 2.21 11.19 3.47
C GLU A 11 2.11 11.90 4.84
N GLN A 12 0.96 11.80 5.50
CA GLN A 12 0.75 12.36 6.84
C GLN A 12 1.64 11.72 7.91
N ASN A 13 2.05 10.47 7.71
CA ASN A 13 2.86 9.71 8.65
C ASN A 13 4.34 9.59 8.22
N LYS A 14 4.82 10.40 7.28
CA LYS A 14 6.16 10.29 6.69
C LYS A 14 7.32 10.24 7.70
N ASN A 15 7.25 11.01 8.79
CA ASN A 15 8.30 11.04 9.82
C ASN A 15 8.50 9.68 10.50
N PHE A 16 7.42 8.92 10.68
CA PHE A 16 7.48 7.56 11.21
C PHE A 16 8.27 6.63 10.28
N PHE A 17 8.01 6.71 8.97
CA PHE A 17 8.71 5.91 7.97
C PHE A 17 10.18 6.31 7.82
N LYS A 18 10.50 7.61 7.96
CA LYS A 18 11.90 8.10 7.97
C LYS A 18 12.67 7.56 9.17
N ILE A 19 12.07 7.56 10.36
CA ILE A 19 12.68 6.96 11.57
C ILE A 19 12.96 5.48 11.32
N LEU A 20 11.99 4.73 10.83
CA LEU A 20 12.12 3.31 10.44
C LEU A 20 13.25 3.05 9.42
N GLN A 21 13.42 3.94 8.44
CA GLN A 21 14.51 3.82 7.45
C GLN A 21 15.88 4.23 8.02
N SER A 22 15.93 5.21 8.93
CA SER A 22 17.17 5.70 9.56
C SER A 22 17.72 4.77 10.63
N LEU A 23 16.89 3.90 11.19
CA LEU A 23 17.31 2.89 12.15
C LEU A 23 18.11 1.79 11.44
N SER A 24 19.24 1.40 12.01
CA SER A 24 20.06 0.28 11.56
C SER A 24 20.39 -0.67 12.72
N GLY A 25 20.80 -1.90 12.40
CA GLY A 25 21.28 -2.87 13.38
C GLY A 25 20.19 -3.44 14.30
N GLU A 26 20.56 -3.78 15.54
CA GLU A 26 19.68 -4.42 16.53
C GLU A 26 18.51 -3.53 16.96
N TYR A 27 18.71 -2.22 17.09
CA TYR A 27 17.64 -1.27 17.41
C TYR A 27 16.53 -1.28 16.37
N LYS A 28 16.87 -1.39 15.07
CA LYS A 28 15.88 -1.56 14.01
C LYS A 28 15.08 -2.84 14.21
N ARG A 29 15.75 -3.96 14.49
CA ARG A 29 15.11 -5.27 14.66
C ARG A 29 14.21 -5.36 15.89
N GLU A 30 14.62 -4.74 17.00
CA GLU A 30 13.89 -4.76 18.26
C GLU A 30 12.67 -3.82 18.23
N MET A 31 12.83 -2.60 17.71
CA MET A 31 11.69 -1.74 17.39
C MET A 31 10.80 -2.37 16.33
N GLU A 32 11.37 -2.93 15.24
CA GLU A 32 10.59 -3.71 14.28
C GLU A 32 9.81 -4.77 15.04
N LYS A 33 10.34 -5.56 15.98
CA LYS A 33 9.55 -6.59 16.66
C LYS A 33 8.25 -6.07 17.33
N GLU A 34 8.32 -5.01 18.14
CA GLU A 34 7.14 -4.44 18.82
C GLU A 34 6.22 -3.63 17.89
N LEU A 35 6.80 -2.93 16.92
CA LEU A 35 6.08 -2.10 15.96
C LEU A 35 5.45 -2.96 14.86
N THR A 36 6.14 -4.04 14.45
CA THR A 36 5.73 -5.04 13.47
C THR A 36 4.46 -5.72 13.91
N GLU A 37 4.23 -6.02 15.18
CA GLU A 37 2.93 -6.61 15.57
C GLU A 37 1.76 -5.65 15.34
N ARG A 38 1.90 -4.38 15.73
CA ARG A 38 0.85 -3.36 15.53
C ARG A 38 0.70 -2.93 14.07
N VAL A 39 1.81 -2.80 13.36
CA VAL A 39 1.88 -2.43 11.93
C VAL A 39 1.42 -3.59 11.06
N ILE A 40 1.85 -4.83 11.31
CA ILE A 40 1.33 -6.03 10.63
C ILE A 40 -0.16 -6.14 10.87
N LYS A 41 -0.64 -5.97 12.11
CA LYS A 41 -2.08 -6.07 12.39
C LYS A 41 -2.88 -4.99 11.66
N LYS A 42 -2.42 -3.74 11.63
CA LYS A 42 -3.04 -2.68 10.84
C LYS A 42 -2.98 -2.96 9.33
N ASN A 43 -1.84 -3.46 8.84
CA ASN A 43 -1.66 -3.77 7.44
C ASN A 43 -2.49 -4.98 7.01
N ALA A 44 -2.68 -5.96 7.90
CA ALA A 44 -3.57 -7.10 7.70
C ALA A 44 -5.03 -6.66 7.62
N ASN A 45 -5.49 -5.79 8.53
CA ASN A 45 -6.84 -5.23 8.48
C ASN A 45 -7.08 -4.41 7.20
N TYR A 46 -6.08 -3.64 6.77
CA TYR A 46 -6.16 -2.90 5.50
C TYR A 46 -6.19 -3.84 4.30
N LEU A 47 -5.38 -4.90 4.31
CA LEU A 47 -5.37 -5.92 3.27
C LEU A 47 -6.71 -6.65 3.18
N GLU A 48 -7.33 -7.00 4.31
CA GLU A 48 -8.68 -7.60 4.35
C GLU A 48 -9.73 -6.66 3.75
N LEU A 49 -9.69 -5.37 4.09
CA LEU A 49 -10.60 -4.38 3.51
C LEU A 49 -10.45 -4.29 1.98
N VAL A 50 -9.20 -4.23 1.50
CA VAL A 50 -8.91 -4.20 0.06
C VAL A 50 -9.37 -5.49 -0.62
N GLN A 51 -9.14 -6.64 0.01
CA GLN A 51 -9.61 -7.94 -0.48
C GLN A 51 -11.14 -7.95 -0.63
N HIS A 52 -11.89 -7.53 0.39
CA HIS A 52 -13.35 -7.49 0.33
C HIS A 52 -13.87 -6.60 -0.81
N LEU A 53 -13.24 -5.45 -1.04
CA LEU A 53 -13.61 -4.57 -2.14
C LEU A 53 -13.35 -5.20 -3.52
N ILE A 54 -12.26 -5.97 -3.65
CA ILE A 54 -11.94 -6.71 -4.87
C ILE A 54 -12.95 -7.84 -5.08
N GLU A 55 -13.33 -8.58 -4.03
CA GLU A 55 -14.37 -9.61 -4.10
C GLU A 55 -15.71 -9.03 -4.56
N GLU A 56 -16.10 -7.86 -4.04
CA GLU A 56 -17.31 -7.16 -4.51
C GLU A 56 -17.22 -6.73 -5.98
N ALA A 57 -16.07 -6.21 -6.40
CA ALA A 57 -15.84 -5.82 -7.78
C ALA A 57 -15.87 -7.02 -8.75
N ILE A 58 -15.36 -8.19 -8.32
CA ILE A 58 -15.46 -9.45 -9.05
C ILE A 58 -16.92 -9.88 -9.17
N LYS A 59 -17.70 -9.86 -8.08
CA LYS A 59 -19.15 -10.16 -8.11
C LYS A 59 -19.91 -9.24 -9.07
N LYS A 60 -19.51 -7.97 -9.15
CA LYS A 60 -20.06 -6.96 -10.07
C LYS A 60 -19.50 -7.05 -11.49
N LYS A 61 -18.65 -8.04 -11.79
CA LYS A 61 -18.00 -8.25 -13.11
C LYS A 61 -17.15 -7.05 -13.57
N GLN A 62 -16.61 -6.27 -12.64
CA GLN A 62 -15.72 -5.14 -12.94
C GLN A 62 -14.25 -5.57 -13.00
N ILE A 63 -13.89 -6.60 -12.23
CA ILE A 63 -12.54 -7.18 -12.16
C ILE A 63 -12.63 -8.65 -12.60
N LYS A 64 -11.57 -9.16 -13.24
CA LYS A 64 -11.41 -10.57 -13.60
C LYS A 64 -11.60 -11.48 -12.37
N PRO A 65 -12.19 -12.68 -12.50
CA PRO A 65 -12.36 -13.62 -11.39
C PRO A 65 -11.04 -14.30 -11.00
N LEU A 66 -10.08 -13.51 -10.54
CA LEU A 66 -8.78 -13.92 -10.02
C LEU A 66 -8.83 -14.02 -8.50
N ASP A 67 -7.76 -14.54 -7.92
CA ASP A 67 -7.57 -14.59 -6.46
C ASP A 67 -7.55 -13.17 -5.86
N ALA A 68 -8.61 -12.82 -5.13
CA ALA A 68 -8.81 -11.48 -4.57
C ALA A 68 -7.74 -11.11 -3.54
N ARG A 69 -7.23 -12.08 -2.77
CA ARG A 69 -6.18 -11.84 -1.79
C ARG A 69 -4.86 -11.51 -2.48
N LYS A 70 -4.50 -12.24 -3.54
CA LYS A 70 -3.30 -11.93 -4.34
C LYS A 70 -3.41 -10.57 -5.01
N LEU A 71 -4.58 -10.22 -5.55
CA LEU A 71 -4.82 -8.89 -6.11
C LEU A 71 -4.68 -7.78 -5.07
N ALA A 72 -5.19 -7.99 -3.85
CA ALA A 72 -5.03 -7.05 -2.74
C ALA A 72 -3.55 -6.86 -2.38
N VAL A 73 -2.79 -7.95 -2.27
CA VAL A 73 -1.34 -7.91 -2.00
C VAL A 73 -0.59 -7.12 -3.09
N ILE A 74 -0.92 -7.34 -4.36
CA ILE A 74 -0.31 -6.61 -5.48
C ILE A 74 -0.61 -5.11 -5.40
N LEU A 75 -1.87 -4.73 -5.16
CA LEU A 75 -2.26 -3.32 -5.06
C LEU A 75 -1.56 -2.60 -3.90
N VAL A 76 -1.49 -3.26 -2.74
CA VAL A 76 -0.75 -2.75 -1.57
C VAL A 76 0.74 -2.64 -1.87
N GLY A 77 1.32 -3.65 -2.55
CA GLY A 77 2.72 -3.66 -2.97
C GLY A 77 3.08 -2.47 -3.86
N ILE A 78 2.25 -2.15 -4.86
CA ILE A 78 2.45 -0.97 -5.74
C ILE A 78 2.54 0.31 -4.91
N VAL A 79 1.59 0.52 -3.98
CA VAL A 79 1.56 1.73 -3.14
C VAL A 79 2.79 1.81 -2.22
N HIS A 80 3.19 0.69 -1.61
CA HIS A 80 4.38 0.65 -0.77
C HIS A 80 5.67 0.96 -1.56
N SER A 81 5.83 0.39 -2.75
CA SER A 81 6.99 0.66 -3.60
C SER A 81 7.09 2.13 -4.02
N LEU A 82 5.95 2.75 -4.39
CA LEU A 82 5.91 4.18 -4.71
C LEU A 82 6.30 5.04 -3.50
N THR A 83 5.83 4.67 -2.31
CA THR A 83 6.17 5.36 -1.05
C THR A 83 7.68 5.29 -0.75
N ILE A 84 8.29 4.12 -0.95
CA ILE A 84 9.75 3.95 -0.74
C ILE A 84 10.53 4.81 -1.73
N ASN A 85 10.15 4.80 -3.01
CA ASN A 85 10.78 5.62 -4.04
C ASN A 85 10.62 7.13 -3.76
N TRP A 86 9.43 7.55 -3.33
CA TRP A 86 9.18 8.95 -2.97
C TRP A 86 10.05 9.44 -1.81
N ILE A 87 10.20 8.62 -0.77
CA ILE A 87 11.07 8.93 0.37
C ILE A 87 12.53 9.01 -0.08
N SER A 88 13.01 8.07 -0.91
CA SER A 88 14.41 8.05 -1.36
C SER A 88 14.77 9.26 -2.25
N GLN A 89 13.78 9.86 -2.90
CA GLN A 89 13.95 11.08 -3.70
C GLN A 89 13.92 12.36 -2.86
N GLY A 90 13.68 12.28 -1.54
CA GLY A 90 13.60 13.44 -0.66
C GLY A 90 12.26 14.16 -0.73
N GLU A 91 11.17 13.45 -1.04
CA GLU A 91 9.80 13.97 -0.95
C GLU A 91 9.54 15.17 -1.87
N LYS A 92 10.14 15.19 -3.07
CA LYS A 92 10.17 16.32 -4.01
C LYS A 92 8.81 16.80 -4.53
N TYR A 93 7.77 15.99 -4.36
CA TYR A 93 6.41 16.24 -4.82
C TYR A 93 5.41 15.59 -3.84
N PRO A 94 4.11 15.89 -3.90
CA PRO A 94 3.12 15.21 -3.06
C PRO A 94 2.89 13.75 -3.49
N LEU A 95 3.04 12.79 -2.57
CA LEU A 95 2.93 11.35 -2.88
C LEU A 95 1.54 10.97 -3.47
N PHE A 96 0.49 11.70 -3.11
CA PHE A 96 -0.84 11.44 -3.63
C PHE A 96 -0.95 11.61 -5.15
N GLU A 97 -0.02 12.33 -5.79
CA GLU A 97 0.00 12.51 -7.25
C GLU A 97 0.23 11.18 -7.98
N ASP A 98 0.90 10.21 -7.36
CA ASP A 98 1.15 8.87 -7.93
C ASP A 98 -0.09 7.96 -7.95
N HIS A 99 -1.24 8.41 -7.41
CA HIS A 99 -2.44 7.59 -7.32
C HIS A 99 -2.99 7.15 -8.70
N SER A 100 -2.84 8.00 -9.73
CA SER A 100 -3.31 7.73 -11.09
C SER A 100 -2.49 6.61 -11.72
N LEU A 101 -1.16 6.69 -11.60
CA LEU A 101 -0.23 5.66 -12.06
C LEU A 101 -0.48 4.32 -11.36
N ALA A 102 -0.59 4.33 -10.03
CA ALA A 102 -0.87 3.12 -9.25
C ALA A 102 -2.19 2.46 -9.68
N TRP A 103 -3.23 3.28 -9.91
CA TRP A 103 -4.52 2.81 -10.36
C TRP A 103 -4.47 2.26 -11.78
N GLU A 104 -3.81 2.95 -12.70
CA GLU A 104 -3.68 2.54 -14.09
C GLU A 104 -2.97 1.19 -14.23
N ILE A 105 -1.83 1.01 -13.58
CA ILE A 105 -1.06 -0.25 -13.60
C ILE A 105 -1.91 -1.40 -13.05
N PHE A 106 -2.54 -1.20 -11.90
CA PHE A 106 -3.39 -2.22 -11.29
C PHE A 106 -4.60 -2.55 -12.19
N TRP A 107 -5.31 -1.51 -12.66
CA TRP A 107 -6.55 -1.66 -13.39
C TRP A 107 -6.35 -2.29 -14.76
N ASN A 108 -5.28 -1.94 -15.48
CA ASN A 108 -4.97 -2.54 -16.77
C ASN A 108 -4.69 -4.05 -16.67
N GLY A 109 -4.11 -4.51 -15.56
CA GLY A 109 -3.94 -5.95 -15.30
C GLY A 109 -5.24 -6.64 -14.87
N ALA A 110 -6.02 -5.97 -14.01
CA ALA A 110 -7.13 -6.58 -13.28
C ALA A 110 -8.51 -6.48 -13.96
N ARG A 111 -8.76 -5.48 -14.81
CA ARG A 111 -10.10 -5.23 -15.39
C ARG A 111 -10.60 -6.42 -16.21
N LEU A 112 -11.90 -6.69 -16.14
CA LEU A 112 -12.58 -7.60 -17.07
C LEU A 112 -12.64 -6.91 -18.44
N ASN A 113 -12.27 -7.64 -19.51
CA ASN A 113 -12.34 -7.12 -20.89
C ASN A 113 -13.78 -6.87 -21.32
#